data_AF-A0A9D7QD17-F1
#
_entry.id   AF-A0A9D7QD17-F1
#
_cell.length_a   1.000
_cell.length_b   1.000
_cell.length_c   1.000
_cell.angle_alpha   90.00
_cell.angle_beta   90.00
_cell.angle_gamma   90.00
#
_symmetry.space_group_name_H-M   'P 1'
#
loop_
_entity.id
_entity.type
_entity.pdbx_description
1 polymer ?
#
loop_
_entity_poly.entity_id
_entity_poly.type
_entity_poly.pdbx_seq_one_letter_code
_entity_poly.pdbx_strand_id
1 'polypeptide(L)'
;MAQPETKLVTPVSFVVDMILVVAFFLFLYSIVSPHVPSSDSRMIMLWGGLTAACMSGVFWLAIQMFRVVLRAQRAQNAQRK
;
A
#
# COMPACT_ATOMS: atom_id res chain seq x y z
N MET A 1 4.12 23.23 -18.88
CA MET A 1 4.39 22.60 -17.57
C MET A 1 5.57 21.64 -17.73
N ALA A 2 6.81 22.13 -17.80
CA ALA A 2 7.98 21.26 -17.88
C ALA A 2 8.33 20.79 -16.46
N GLN A 3 7.78 19.65 -16.04
CA GLN A 3 8.19 19.01 -14.80
C GLN A 3 9.58 18.39 -15.02
N PRO A 4 10.54 18.58 -14.10
CA PRO A 4 11.85 17.95 -14.23
C PRO A 4 11.69 16.43 -14.29
N GLU A 5 12.38 15.80 -15.25
CA GLU A 5 12.28 14.38 -15.61
C GLU A 5 12.96 13.45 -14.58
N THR A 6 12.83 13.77 -13.29
CA THR A 6 13.35 12.96 -12.19
C THR A 6 12.57 11.66 -12.10
N LYS A 7 13.26 10.53 -12.35
CA LYS A 7 12.71 9.17 -12.27
C LYS A 7 11.95 8.96 -10.96
N LEU A 8 10.62 8.95 -11.05
CA LEU A 8 9.72 8.95 -9.90
C LEU A 8 9.74 7.62 -9.12
N VAL A 9 10.23 6.55 -9.72
CA VAL A 9 10.24 5.23 -9.08
C VAL A 9 11.65 4.65 -9.15
N THR A 10 12.27 4.51 -7.98
CA THR A 10 13.47 3.71 -7.81
C THR A 10 13.04 2.28 -7.52
N PRO A 11 13.71 1.26 -8.11
CA PRO A 11 13.34 -0.14 -7.92
C PRO A 11 13.38 -0.55 -6.44
N VAL A 12 14.29 0.04 -5.65
CA VAL A 12 14.39 -0.17 -4.21
C VAL A 12 13.11 0.22 -3.47
N SER A 13 12.53 1.37 -3.80
CA SER A 13 11.32 1.78 -3.08
C SER A 13 10.10 0.96 -3.47
N PHE A 14 10.05 0.41 -4.70
CA PHE A 14 9.00 -0.52 -5.10
C PHE A 14 9.02 -1.82 -4.27
N VAL A 15 10.22 -2.35 -3.98
CA VAL A 15 10.38 -3.54 -3.13
C VAL A 15 9.92 -3.25 -1.70
N VAL A 16 10.28 -2.09 -1.15
CA VAL A 16 9.82 -1.68 0.20
C VAL A 16 8.29 -1.59 0.24
N ASP A 17 7.69 -0.96 -0.76
CA ASP A 17 6.23 -0.84 -0.86
C ASP A 17 5.57 -2.23 -0.92
N MET A 18 6.16 -3.18 -1.68
CA MET A 18 5.63 -4.54 -1.81
C MET A 18 5.66 -5.29 -0.48
N ILE A 19 6.77 -5.18 0.26
CA ILE A 19 6.88 -5.79 1.60
C ILE A 19 5.84 -5.19 2.55
N LEU A 20 5.66 -3.86 2.54
CA LEU A 20 4.68 -3.18 3.39
C LEU A 20 3.25 -3.67 3.09
N VAL A 21 2.90 -3.79 1.81
CA VAL A 21 1.56 -4.19 1.38
C VAL A 21 1.29 -5.66 1.65
N VAL A 22 2.27 -6.55 1.47
CA VAL A 22 2.13 -7.97 1.84
C VAL A 22 1.95 -8.12 3.35
N ALA A 23 2.73 -7.41 4.16
CA ALA A 23 2.59 -7.43 5.61
C ALA A 23 1.21 -6.91 6.04
N PHE A 24 0.73 -5.82 5.43
CA PHE A 24 -0.58 -5.25 5.69
C PHE A 24 -1.72 -6.19 5.27
N PHE A 25 -1.57 -6.89 4.14
CA PHE A 25 -2.53 -7.89 3.68
C PHE A 25 -2.68 -9.04 4.68
N LEU A 26 -1.57 -9.61 5.16
CA LEU A 26 -1.59 -10.70 6.14
C LEU A 26 -2.24 -10.24 7.45
N PHE A 27 -1.93 -9.03 7.90
CA PHE A 27 -2.55 -8.43 9.07
C PHE A 27 -4.07 -8.28 8.91
N LEU A 28 -4.53 -7.68 7.81
CA LEU A 28 -5.97 -7.53 7.56
C LEU A 28 -6.69 -8.86 7.38
N TYR A 29 -6.08 -9.81 6.68
CA TYR A 29 -6.66 -11.14 6.52
C TYR A 29 -6.84 -11.84 7.87
N SER A 30 -5.86 -11.72 8.78
CA SER A 30 -5.97 -12.30 10.12
C SER A 30 -7.11 -11.70 10.95
N ILE A 31 -7.43 -10.42 10.73
CA ILE A 31 -8.53 -9.73 11.39
C ILE A 31 -9.88 -10.06 10.76
N VAL A 32 -9.96 -10.12 9.42
CA VAL A 32 -11.22 -10.33 8.69
C VAL A 32 -11.65 -11.79 8.68
N SER A 33 -10.71 -12.74 8.60
CA SER A 33 -10.99 -14.17 8.58
C SER A 33 -11.97 -14.64 9.66
N PRO A 34 -11.83 -14.27 10.95
CA PRO A 34 -12.78 -14.67 12.00
C PRO A 34 -14.15 -13.98 11.90
N HIS A 35 -14.28 -12.88 11.15
CA HIS A 35 -15.55 -12.18 10.95
C HIS A 35 -16.40 -12.74 9.82
N VAL A 36 -15.88 -13.71 9.04
CA VAL A 36 -16.67 -14.36 8.00
C VAL A 36 -17.59 -15.41 8.65
N PRO A 37 -18.93 -15.25 8.62
CA PRO A 37 -19.87 -16.18 9.23
C PRO A 37 -20.04 -17.42 8.34
N SER A 38 -19.00 -18.24 8.25
CA SER A 38 -18.99 -19.49 7.48
C SER A 38 -18.10 -20.53 8.15
N SER A 39 -18.53 -21.79 8.13
CA SER A 39 -17.77 -22.93 8.67
C SER A 39 -16.84 -23.56 7.62
N ASP A 40 -17.00 -23.21 6.33
CA ASP A 40 -16.22 -23.78 5.23
C ASP A 40 -14.95 -22.96 5.00
N SER A 41 -13.79 -23.61 5.18
CA SER A 41 -12.47 -22.98 5.03
C SER A 41 -12.24 -22.39 3.63
N ARG A 42 -12.84 -22.95 2.57
CA ARG A 42 -12.70 -22.39 1.21
C ARG A 42 -13.40 -21.05 1.08
N MET A 43 -14.56 -20.92 1.74
CA MET A 43 -15.37 -19.72 1.66
C MET A 43 -14.72 -18.58 2.48
N ILE A 44 -14.17 -18.89 3.64
CA ILE A 44 -13.40 -17.91 4.45
C ILE A 44 -12.20 -17.39 3.66
N MET A 45 -11.45 -18.26 2.98
CA MET A 45 -10.26 -17.86 2.24
C MET A 45 -10.60 -16.99 1.03
N LEU A 46 -11.67 -17.31 0.30
CA LEU A 46 -12.13 -16.50 -0.85
C LEU A 46 -12.64 -15.13 -0.40
N TRP A 47 -13.57 -15.07 0.55
CA TRP A 47 -14.18 -13.80 0.96
C TRP A 47 -13.23 -12.94 1.78
N GLY A 48 -12.50 -13.54 2.73
CA GLY A 48 -11.50 -12.85 3.54
C GLY A 48 -10.31 -12.38 2.71
N GLY A 49 -9.88 -13.20 1.73
CA GLY A 49 -8.82 -12.84 0.80
C GLY A 49 -9.22 -11.68 -0.11
N LEU A 50 -10.43 -11.72 -0.68
CA LEU A 50 -10.94 -10.67 -1.56
C LEU A 50 -11.07 -9.32 -0.82
N THR A 51 -11.61 -9.32 0.40
CA THR A 51 -11.74 -8.11 1.21
C THR A 51 -10.39 -7.55 1.64
N ALA A 52 -9.50 -8.40 2.15
CA ALA A 52 -8.13 -7.98 2.52
C ALA A 52 -7.35 -7.46 1.30
N ALA A 53 -7.53 -8.07 0.12
CA ALA A 53 -6.86 -7.65 -1.12
C ALA A 53 -7.32 -6.24 -1.56
N CYS A 54 -8.62 -5.95 -1.50
CA CYS A 54 -9.15 -4.64 -1.83
C CYS A 54 -8.57 -3.54 -0.92
N MET A 55 -8.59 -3.75 0.40
CA MET A 55 -8.03 -2.80 1.36
C MET A 55 -6.52 -2.61 1.18
N SER A 56 -5.79 -3.69 0.89
CA SER A 56 -4.35 -3.64 0.61
C SER A 56 -4.02 -2.89 -0.69
N GLY A 57 -4.89 -3.00 -1.71
CA GLY A 57 -4.79 -2.22 -2.93
C GLY A 57 -4.96 -0.71 -2.69
N VAL A 58 -5.91 -0.31 -1.84
CA VAL A 58 -6.08 1.10 -1.44
C VAL A 58 -4.86 1.60 -0.66
N PHE A 59 -4.34 0.78 0.25
CA PHE A 59 -3.11 1.09 1.00
C PHE A 59 -1.91 1.29 0.06
N TRP A 60 -1.76 0.44 -0.96
CA TRP A 60 -0.72 0.62 -2.00
C TRP A 60 -0.81 1.98 -2.71
N LEU A 61 -2.03 2.40 -3.10
CA LEU A 61 -2.23 3.72 -3.71
C LEU A 61 -1.92 4.87 -2.75
N ALA A 62 -2.30 4.73 -1.47
CA ALA A 62 -2.01 5.72 -0.45
C ALA A 62 -0.50 5.90 -0.23
N ILE A 63 0.28 4.81 -0.22
CA ILE A 63 1.74 4.88 -0.14
C ILE A 63 2.33 5.68 -1.31
N GLN A 64 1.85 5.44 -2.53
CA GLN A 64 2.33 6.18 -3.71
C GLN A 64 2.04 7.68 -3.60
N MET A 65 0.83 8.06 -3.18
CA MET A 65 0.46 9.47 -2.98
C MET A 65 1.28 10.11 -1.85
N PHE A 66 1.46 9.40 -0.74
CA PHE A 66 2.27 9.89 0.39
C PHE A 66 3.72 10.17 -0.03
N ARG A 67 4.31 9.31 -0.86
CA ARG A 67 5.67 9.52 -1.39
C ARG A 67 5.76 10.76 -2.29
N VAL A 68 4.74 11.05 -3.09
CA VAL A 68 4.69 12.27 -3.92
C VAL A 68 4.69 13.51 -3.01
N VAL A 69 3.84 13.53 -1.98
CA VAL A 69 3.77 14.65 -1.04
C VAL A 69 5.07 14.81 -0.24
N LEU A 70 5.64 13.73 0.30
CA LEU A 70 6.89 13.77 1.04
C LEU A 70 8.05 14.34 0.20
N ARG A 71 8.10 14.02 -1.09
CA ARG A 71 9.12 14.57 -1.99
C ARG A 71 8.92 16.07 -2.20
N ALA A 72 7.69 16.51 -2.45
CA ALA A 72 7.38 17.92 -2.58
C ALA A 72 7.76 18.71 -1.31
N GLN A 73 7.42 18.19 -0.12
CA GLN A 73 7.79 18.78 1.16
C GLN A 73 9.31 18.84 1.38
N ARG A 74 10.04 17.77 1.04
CA ARG A 74 11.51 17.73 1.14
C ARG A 74 12.17 18.75 0.21
N ALA A 75 11.69 18.88 -1.02
CA ALA A 75 12.20 19.87 -1.97
C ALA A 75 11.97 21.30 -1.46
N GLN A 76 10.77 21.59 -0.94
CA GLN A 76 10.45 22.89 -0.34
C GLN A 76 11.31 23.21 0.88
N ASN A 77 11.54 22.24 1.76
CA ASN A 77 12.40 22.43 2.94
C ASN A 77 13.87 22.64 2.57
N ALA A 78 14.36 22.04 1.47
CA ALA A 78 15.72 22.24 0.99
C ALA A 78 15.95 23.66 0.42
N GLN A 79 14.92 24.27 -0.19
CA GLN A 79 14.96 25.65 -0.69
C GLN A 79 14.86 26.70 0.42
N ARG A 80 14.36 26.30 1.60
CA ARG A 80 14.19 27.19 2.76
C ARG A 80 15.47 27.30 3.62
N LYS A 81 16.42 26.39 3.44
CA LYS A 81 17.75 26.45 4.06
C LYS A 81 18.72 27.21 3.18
#